data_AF-A0A344TT51-F1
#
_entry.id   AF-A0A344TT51-F1
#
_cell.length_a   1.000
_cell.length_b   1.000
_cell.length_c   1.000
_cell.angle_alpha   90.00
_cell.angle_beta   90.00
_cell.angle_gamma   90.00
#
_symmetry.space_group_name_H-M   'P 1'
#
loop_
_entity.id
_entity.type
_entity.pdbx_description
1 polymer ?
#
loop_
_entity_poly.entity_id
_entity_poly.type
_entity_poly.pdbx_seq_one_letter_code
_entity_poly.pdbx_strand_id
1 'polypeptide(L)'
;MSKEKEGYAENRSKLAEMIKKTPPKTNIQEVRPVATIAPKKEEESHVNIWIPKTLFMKLKMESARTAKPSNSLRLRLMKSILGVIK
;
A
#
# COMPACT_ATOMS: atom_id res chain seq x y z
N MET A 1 -47.95 38.12 8.79
CA MET A 1 -46.79 37.50 8.10
C MET A 1 -46.28 36.39 9.00
N SER A 2 -46.15 35.16 8.51
CA SER A 2 -45.97 33.97 9.36
C SER A 2 -44.64 33.97 10.12
N LYS A 3 -44.69 33.66 11.43
CA LYS A 3 -43.53 33.53 12.35
C LYS A 3 -42.37 32.69 11.78
N GLU A 4 -42.67 31.78 10.85
CA GLU A 4 -41.69 30.94 10.16
C GLU A 4 -40.70 31.73 9.29
N LYS A 5 -41.13 32.84 8.69
CA LYS A 5 -40.26 33.67 7.83
C LYS A 5 -39.24 34.49 8.64
N GLU A 6 -39.62 34.90 9.85
CA GLU A 6 -38.75 35.65 10.76
C GLU A 6 -37.65 34.73 11.33
N GLY A 7 -38.01 33.52 11.77
CA GLY A 7 -37.05 32.54 12.26
C GLY A 7 -36.04 32.08 11.18
N TYR A 8 -36.47 31.97 9.92
CA TYR A 8 -35.57 31.63 8.83
C TYR A 8 -34.50 32.69 8.57
N ALA A 9 -34.87 33.97 8.61
CA ALA A 9 -33.94 35.08 8.42
C ALA A 9 -32.92 35.15 9.56
N GLU A 10 -33.36 34.97 10.81
CA GLU A 10 -32.47 34.93 11.98
C GLU A 10 -31.47 33.77 11.91
N ASN A 11 -31.93 32.58 11.53
CA ASN A 11 -31.07 31.40 11.42
C ASN A 11 -30.00 31.57 10.34
N ARG A 12 -30.32 32.23 9.22
CA ARG A 12 -29.33 32.57 8.18
C ARG A 12 -28.30 33.57 8.67
N SER A 13 -28.73 34.58 9.42
CA SER A 13 -27.80 35.57 9.99
C SER A 13 -26.84 34.92 10.99
N LYS A 14 -27.36 34.08 11.89
CA LYS A 14 -26.56 33.30 12.85
C LYS A 14 -25.56 32.38 12.16
N LEU A 15 -25.97 31.67 11.11
CA LEU A 15 -25.06 30.82 10.33
C LEU A 15 -23.94 31.62 9.65
N ALA A 16 -24.27 32.79 9.08
CA ALA A 16 -23.28 33.65 8.44
C ALA A 16 -22.24 34.17 9.46
N GLU A 17 -22.65 34.48 10.69
CA GLU A 17 -21.72 34.85 11.76
C GLU A 17 -20.83 33.68 12.20
N MET A 18 -21.38 32.47 12.31
CA MET A 18 -20.61 31.28 12.70
C MET A 18 -19.51 30.96 11.68
N ILE A 19 -19.80 31.08 10.38
CA ILE A 19 -18.82 30.85 9.30
C ILE A 19 -17.70 31.90 9.33
N LYS A 20 -18.01 33.15 9.65
CA LYS A 20 -17.01 34.23 9.75
C LYS A 20 -16.10 34.09 10.97
N LYS A 21 -16.66 33.65 12.10
CA LYS A 21 -15.96 33.57 13.39
C LYS A 21 -15.16 32.27 13.55
N THR A 22 -15.61 31.18 12.94
CA THR A 22 -15.01 29.87 13.12
C THR A 22 -14.15 29.54 11.90
N PRO A 23 -12.81 29.59 12.01
CA PRO A 23 -11.97 29.10 10.93
C PRO A 23 -12.29 27.61 10.70
N PRO A 24 -12.44 27.17 9.45
CA PRO A 24 -12.76 25.79 9.16
C PRO A 24 -11.66 24.90 9.73
N LYS A 25 -12.04 24.01 10.65
CA LYS A 25 -11.14 22.98 11.17
C LYS A 25 -10.92 21.97 10.05
N THR A 26 -9.96 22.23 9.18
CA THR A 26 -9.45 21.21 8.27
C THR A 26 -8.88 20.08 9.13
N ASN A 27 -9.29 18.84 8.87
CA ASN A 27 -8.58 17.67 9.37
C ASN A 27 -7.20 17.69 8.71
N ILE A 28 -6.28 18.48 9.27
CA ILE A 28 -4.88 18.48 8.87
C ILE A 28 -4.40 17.08 9.21
N GLN A 29 -4.29 16.25 8.18
CA GLN A 29 -3.67 14.95 8.31
C GLN A 29 -2.24 15.21 8.78
N GLU A 30 -1.92 14.77 10.00
CA GLU A 30 -0.56 14.76 10.48
C GLU A 30 0.23 13.74 9.65
N VAL A 31 0.81 14.20 8.54
CA VAL A 31 1.69 13.38 7.72
C VAL A 31 2.99 13.21 8.49
N ARG A 32 3.13 12.08 9.16
CA ARG A 32 4.43 11.68 9.73
C ARG A 32 5.36 11.37 8.56
N PRO A 33 6.53 12.02 8.44
CA PRO A 33 7.51 11.63 7.45
C PRO A 33 7.88 10.18 7.70
N VAL A 34 7.78 9.35 6.66
CA VAL A 34 8.28 7.98 6.71
C VAL A 34 9.78 8.10 7.01
N ALA A 35 10.21 7.57 8.15
CA ALA A 35 11.59 7.67 8.60
C ALA A 35 12.54 7.33 7.46
N THR A 36 13.50 8.21 7.20
CA THR A 36 14.57 8.07 6.20
C THR A 36 15.60 7.01 6.61
N ILE A 37 15.15 5.90 7.17
CA ILE A 37 15.96 4.71 7.25
C ILE A 37 15.80 4.07 5.88
N ALA A 38 16.70 4.42 4.96
CA ALA A 38 16.82 3.65 3.74
C ALA A 38 16.99 2.19 4.17
N PRO A 39 16.02 1.29 3.87
CA PRO A 39 16.25 -0.11 4.13
C PRO A 39 17.54 -0.45 3.38
N LYS A 40 18.48 -1.08 4.08
CA LYS A 40 19.70 -1.61 3.49
C LYS A 40 19.22 -2.62 2.44
N LYS A 41 19.00 -2.16 1.21
CA LYS A 41 18.67 -3.02 0.08
C LYS A 41 19.89 -3.89 -0.06
N GLU A 42 19.78 -5.13 0.39
CA GLU A 42 20.67 -6.15 -0.12
C GLU A 42 20.66 -6.03 -1.64
N GLU A 43 21.81 -6.15 -2.28
CA GLU A 43 21.94 -6.13 -3.73
C GLU A 43 21.26 -7.38 -4.30
N GLU A 44 19.93 -7.43 -4.21
CA GLU A 44 19.11 -8.46 -4.80
C GLU A 44 19.05 -8.20 -6.30
N SER A 45 20.00 -8.78 -7.02
CA SER A 45 19.95 -8.83 -8.47
C SER A 45 18.68 -9.59 -8.91
N HIS A 46 17.72 -8.85 -9.48
CA HIS A 46 16.53 -9.45 -10.06
C HIS A 46 16.86 -9.99 -11.45
N VAL A 47 16.92 -11.31 -11.60
CA VAL A 47 17.20 -11.94 -12.89
C VAL A 47 15.88 -12.32 -13.57
N ASN A 48 15.58 -11.66 -14.68
CA ASN A 48 14.52 -12.09 -15.59
C ASN A 48 15.02 -13.31 -16.37
N ILE A 49 14.50 -14.50 -16.04
CA ILE A 49 14.80 -15.74 -16.77
C ILE A 49 13.54 -16.16 -17.49
N TRP A 50 13.70 -16.48 -18.77
CA TRP A 50 12.64 -17.09 -19.55
C TRP A 50 12.56 -18.58 -19.22
N ILE A 51 11.42 -19.03 -18.68
CA ILE A 51 11.19 -20.42 -18.27
C ILE A 51 10.02 -20.97 -19.08
N PRO A 52 10.14 -22.19 -19.65
CA PRO A 52 9.02 -22.86 -20.32
C PRO A 52 7.78 -22.95 -19.41
N LYS A 53 6.59 -22.72 -19.99
CA LYS A 53 5.31 -22.67 -19.25
C LYS A 53 5.07 -23.92 -18.41
N THR A 54 5.41 -25.09 -18.93
CA THR A 54 5.24 -26.39 -18.23
C THR A 54 6.07 -26.46 -16.94
N LEU A 55 7.31 -25.97 -16.97
CA LEU A 55 8.20 -25.93 -15.81
C LEU A 55 7.74 -24.88 -14.79
N PHE A 56 7.23 -23.74 -15.25
CA PHE A 56 6.67 -22.72 -14.38
C PHE A 56 5.46 -23.23 -13.58
N MET A 57 4.57 -24.01 -14.22
CA MET A 57 3.43 -24.62 -13.53
C MET A 57 3.88 -25.63 -12.48
N LYS A 58 4.88 -26.48 -12.78
CA LYS A 58 5.46 -27.42 -11.80
C LYS A 58 6.05 -26.68 -10.60
N LEU A 59 6.79 -25.59 -10.83
CA LEU A 59 7.35 -24.76 -9.77
C LEU A 59 6.25 -24.16 -8.88
N LYS A 60 5.15 -23.69 -9.47
CA LYS A 60 3.99 -23.18 -8.71
C LYS A 60 3.34 -24.27 -7.85
N MET A 61 3.12 -25.45 -8.40
CA MET A 61 2.58 -26.58 -7.64
C MET A 61 3.48 -26.95 -6.46
N GLU A 62 4.79 -26.99 -6.68
CA GLU A 62 5.75 -27.30 -5.62
C GLU A 62 5.83 -26.20 -4.54
N SER A 63 5.67 -24.93 -4.95
CA SER A 63 5.58 -23.80 -4.01
C SER A 63 4.37 -23.89 -3.10
N ALA A 64 3.22 -24.31 -3.65
CA ALA A 64 2.01 -24.53 -2.87
C ALA A 64 2.16 -25.74 -1.92
N ARG A 65 2.79 -26.83 -2.39
CA ARG A 65 3.03 -28.04 -1.58
C ARG A 65 3.97 -27.79 -0.40
N THR A 66 5.03 -27.03 -0.63
CA THR A 66 6.09 -26.82 0.38
C THR A 66 5.91 -25.54 1.21
N ALA A 67 4.83 -24.78 0.94
CA ALA A 67 4.56 -23.46 1.52
C ALA A 67 5.74 -22.47 1.41
N LYS A 68 6.60 -22.64 0.40
CA LYS A 68 7.76 -21.78 0.15
C LYS A 68 7.50 -20.86 -1.03
N PRO A 69 8.02 -19.62 -1.00
CA PRO A 69 7.87 -18.71 -2.13
C PRO A 69 8.59 -19.27 -3.37
N SER A 70 7.96 -19.13 -4.54
CA SER A 70 8.49 -19.62 -5.82
C SER A 70 9.91 -19.13 -6.13
N ASN A 71 10.24 -17.90 -5.74
CA ASN A 71 11.58 -17.32 -5.89
C ASN A 71 12.65 -18.10 -5.10
N SER A 72 12.34 -18.52 -3.87
CA SER A 72 13.28 -19.30 -3.04
C SER A 72 13.57 -20.68 -3.62
N LEU A 73 12.54 -21.33 -4.19
CA LEU A 73 12.68 -22.61 -4.87
C LEU A 73 13.49 -22.49 -6.15
N ARG A 74 13.27 -21.41 -6.90
CA ARG A 74 14.05 -21.11 -8.12
C ARG A 74 15.52 -20.85 -7.79
N LEU A 75 15.82 -20.06 -6.76
CA LEU A 75 17.19 -19.83 -6.30
C LEU A 75 17.85 -21.13 -5.84
N ARG A 76 17.14 -21.97 -5.09
CA ARG A 76 17.63 -23.28 -4.67
C ARG A 76 17.96 -24.18 -5.86
N LEU A 77 17.07 -24.25 -6.85
CA LEU A 77 17.29 -25.02 -8.07
C LEU A 77 18.53 -24.51 -8.83
N MET A 78 18.66 -23.20 -9.00
CA MET A 78 19.85 -22.61 -9.63
C MET A 78 21.13 -22.94 -8.87
N LYS A 79 21.13 -22.82 -7.54
CA LYS A 79 22.28 -23.18 -6.70
C LYS A 79 22.62 -24.68 -6.80
N SER A 80 21.63 -25.54 -6.91
CA SER A 80 21.82 -26.98 -7.12
C SER A 80 22.42 -27.29 -8.50
N ILE A 81 21.95 -26.64 -9.56
CA ILE A 81 22.52 -26.78 -10.93
C ILE A 81 23.97 -26.28 -10.97
N LEU A 82 24.27 -25.18 -10.27
CA LEU A 82 25.62 -24.62 -10.14
C LEU A 82 26.54 -25.44 -9.21
N GLY A 83 26.04 -26.52 -8.58
CA GLY A 83 26.80 -27.38 -7.68
C GLY A 83 27.17 -26.72 -6.34
N VAL A 84 26.54 -25.60 -5.99
CA VAL A 84 26.78 -24.87 -4.73
C VAL A 84 26.07 -25.54 -3.55
N ILE A 85 25.03 -26.33 -3.84
CA ILE A 85 24.30 -27.15 -2.85
C ILE A 85 24.45 -28.61 -3.28
N LYS A 86 25.17 -29.40 -2.48
CA LYS A 86 25.20 -30.86 -2.54
C LYS A 86 24.04 -31.45 -1.75
#